data_AF-A0A929NQR3-F1
#
_entry.id   AF-A0A929NQR3-F1
#
_cell.length_a   1.000
_cell.length_b   1.000
_cell.length_c   1.000
_cell.angle_alpha   90.00
_cell.angle_beta   90.00
_cell.angle_gamma   90.00
#
_symmetry.space_group_name_H-M   'P 1'
#
loop_
_entity.id
_entity.type
_entity.pdbx_description
1 polymer ?
#
loop_
_entity_poly.entity_id
_entity_poly.type
_entity_poly.pdbx_seq_one_letter_code
_entity_poly.pdbx_strand_id
1 'polypeptide(L)'
;WLAEAIDSYLGKAATSLEEALGLRYGRGGVPWWREKAIRERDAALRELADEFFADLSICNRSREIATLALRYGASAWRHDRDGRDMSETYTGTPREYLWRAFRSGATMPLSERQVRNIVGG
;
A
#
# COMPACT_ATOMS: atom_id res chain seq x y z
N TRP A 1 -4.71 25.91 -19.07
CA TRP A 1 -5.06 24.96 -17.99
C TRP A 1 -3.91 24.67 -17.02
N LEU A 2 -2.87 23.86 -17.35
CA LEU A 2 -1.79 23.56 -16.38
C LEU A 2 -0.94 24.80 -16.01
N ALA A 3 -0.56 25.61 -17.00
CA ALA A 3 0.20 26.83 -16.76
C ALA A 3 -0.55 27.82 -15.85
N GLU A 4 -1.87 27.98 -16.06
CA GLU A 4 -2.74 28.82 -15.23
C GLU A 4 -2.88 28.30 -13.79
N ALA A 5 -2.94 26.98 -13.61
CA ALA A 5 -2.96 26.36 -12.29
C ALA A 5 -1.63 26.60 -11.54
N ILE A 6 -0.49 26.49 -12.23
CA ILE A 6 0.83 26.80 -11.65
C ILE A 6 0.92 28.28 -11.29
N ASP A 7 0.44 29.17 -12.16
CA ASP A 7 0.45 30.62 -11.94
C ASP A 7 -0.44 31.00 -10.75
N SER A 8 -1.59 30.35 -10.58
CA SER A 8 -2.48 30.53 -9.43
C SER A 8 -1.86 30.06 -8.11
N TYR A 9 -1.06 28.99 -8.11
CA TYR A 9 -0.34 28.52 -6.93
C TYR A 9 0.82 29.45 -6.57
N LEU A 10 1.64 29.82 -7.56
CA LEU A 10 2.77 30.74 -7.36
C LEU A 10 2.31 32.15 -6.97
N GLY A 11 1.17 32.59 -7.50
CA GLY A 11 0.51 33.86 -7.17
C GLY A 11 -0.22 33.86 -5.82
N LYS A 12 -0.14 32.79 -5.01
CA LYS A 12 -0.82 32.62 -3.71
C LYS A 12 -2.35 32.70 -3.75
N ALA A 13 -2.95 32.62 -4.94
CA ALA A 13 -4.40 32.57 -5.10
C ALA A 13 -4.97 31.18 -4.73
N ALA A 14 -4.12 30.16 -4.71
CA ALA A 14 -4.40 28.84 -4.16
C ALA A 14 -3.45 28.52 -2.99
N THR A 15 -3.95 27.79 -1.99
CA THR A 15 -3.21 27.45 -0.76
C THR A 15 -2.28 26.25 -0.96
N SER A 16 -2.62 25.37 -1.92
CA SER A 16 -1.76 24.26 -2.34
C SER A 16 -1.82 24.08 -3.86
N LEU A 17 -0.80 23.41 -4.41
CA LEU A 17 -0.75 23.06 -5.83
C LEU A 17 -1.94 22.17 -6.22
N GLU A 18 -2.44 21.33 -5.29
CA GLU A 18 -3.61 20.48 -5.52
C GLU A 18 -4.90 21.31 -5.63
N GLU A 19 -5.05 22.33 -4.78
CA GLU A 19 -6.17 23.27 -4.88
C GLU A 19 -6.14 24.00 -6.23
N ALA A 20 -4.96 24.44 -6.67
CA ALA A 20 -4.76 25.12 -7.95
C ALA A 20 -5.05 24.21 -9.16
N LEU A 21 -4.73 22.92 -9.04
CA LEU A 21 -5.04 21.89 -10.03
C LEU A 21 -6.49 21.38 -9.97
N GLY A 22 -7.33 21.92 -9.08
CA GLY A 22 -8.72 21.48 -8.92
C GLY A 22 -8.86 20.09 -8.28
N LEU A 23 -7.80 19.56 -7.67
CA LEU A 23 -7.77 18.30 -6.94
C LEU A 23 -8.33 18.46 -5.51
N ARG A 24 -9.22 19.44 -5.28
CA ARG A 24 -9.81 19.72 -3.96
C ARG A 24 -10.55 18.50 -3.45
N TYR A 25 -10.01 17.93 -2.38
CA TYR A 25 -10.72 16.96 -1.56
C TYR A 25 -11.84 17.69 -0.80
N GLY A 26 -13.04 17.09 -0.76
CA GLY A 26 -14.04 17.49 0.24
C GLY A 26 -13.42 17.42 1.63
N ARG A 27 -13.81 18.31 2.56
CA ARG A 27 -13.33 18.28 3.96
C ARG A 27 -13.41 16.84 4.50
N GLY A 28 -12.27 16.20 4.72
CA GLY A 28 -12.18 14.81 5.22
C GLY A 28 -11.83 13.72 4.18
N GLY A 29 -11.62 14.06 2.91
CA GLY A 29 -11.25 13.10 1.86
C GLY A 29 -9.82 12.55 2.02
N VAL A 30 -9.65 11.24 1.80
CA VAL A 30 -8.34 10.59 1.73
C VAL A 30 -7.61 11.05 0.46
N PRO A 31 -6.33 11.48 0.53
CA PRO A 31 -5.59 11.86 -0.67
C PRO A 31 -5.50 10.73 -1.69
N TRP A 32 -5.59 11.03 -3.00
CA TRP A 32 -5.64 10.00 -4.06
C TRP A 32 -4.41 9.09 -4.05
N TRP A 33 -3.23 9.62 -3.71
CA TRP A 33 -2.00 8.82 -3.62
C TRP A 33 -2.06 7.81 -2.47
N ARG A 34 -2.73 8.16 -1.36
CA ARG A 34 -2.94 7.25 -0.23
C ARG A 34 -3.95 6.17 -0.59
N GLU A 35 -4.99 6.52 -1.33
CA GLU A 35 -5.96 5.54 -1.83
C GLU A 35 -5.30 4.57 -2.82
N LYS A 36 -4.48 5.09 -3.75
CA LYS A 36 -3.69 4.27 -4.66
C LYS A 36 -2.76 3.31 -3.91
N ALA A 37 -2.02 3.81 -2.92
CA ALA A 37 -1.15 3.01 -2.07
C ALA A 37 -1.93 1.89 -1.33
N ILE A 38 -3.12 2.20 -0.80
CA ILE A 38 -3.99 1.21 -0.15
C ILE A 38 -4.42 0.13 -1.14
N ARG A 39 -4.83 0.49 -2.36
CA ARG A 39 -5.23 -0.48 -3.39
C ARG A 39 -4.07 -1.39 -3.80
N GLU A 40 -2.87 -0.82 -4.01
CA GLU A 40 -1.67 -1.59 -4.35
C GLU A 40 -1.31 -2.59 -3.25
N ARG A 41 -1.34 -2.14 -1.98
CA ARG A 41 -1.14 -3.02 -0.82
C ARG A 41 -2.17 -4.15 -0.81
N ASP A 42 -3.45 -3.81 -0.96
CA ASP A 42 -4.53 -4.77 -0.83
C ASP A 42 -4.53 -5.79 -1.97
N ALA A 43 -4.18 -5.36 -3.19
CA ALA A 43 -3.95 -6.27 -4.32
C ALA A 43 -2.82 -7.26 -4.02
N ALA A 44 -1.66 -6.78 -3.58
CA ALA A 44 -0.53 -7.64 -3.24
C ALA A 44 -0.87 -8.65 -2.12
N LEU A 45 -1.65 -8.24 -1.11
CA LEU A 45 -2.08 -9.13 -0.04
C LEU A 45 -3.11 -10.16 -0.48
N ARG A 46 -4.00 -9.82 -1.43
CA ARG A 46 -4.94 -10.78 -2.04
C ARG A 46 -4.22 -11.79 -2.93
N GLU A 47 -3.30 -11.33 -3.77
CA GLU A 47 -2.47 -12.22 -4.61
C GLU A 47 -1.64 -13.18 -3.74
N LEU A 48 -1.00 -12.69 -2.67
CA LEU A 48 -0.30 -13.55 -1.70
C LEU A 48 -1.21 -14.64 -1.13
N ALA A 49 -2.43 -14.25 -0.78
CA ALA A 49 -3.45 -15.13 -0.23
C ALA A 49 -3.86 -16.23 -1.20
N ASP A 50 -4.06 -15.86 -2.47
CA ASP A 50 -4.53 -16.78 -3.50
C ASP A 50 -3.41 -17.70 -3.98
N GLU A 51 -2.17 -17.23 -4.06
CA GLU A 51 -1.04 -18.03 -4.55
C GLU A 51 -0.51 -19.03 -3.51
N PHE A 52 -0.44 -18.65 -2.23
CA PHE A 52 0.22 -19.48 -1.20
C PHE A 52 -0.72 -20.07 -0.15
N PHE A 53 -1.95 -19.56 -0.07
CA PHE A 53 -2.89 -19.90 1.00
C PHE A 53 -4.30 -20.16 0.49
N ALA A 54 -4.44 -20.56 -0.79
CA ALA A 54 -5.71 -20.88 -1.44
C ALA A 54 -6.56 -21.85 -0.61
N ASP A 55 -5.93 -22.93 -0.16
CA ASP A 55 -6.60 -24.06 0.51
C ASP A 55 -6.95 -23.80 1.98
N LEU A 56 -6.52 -22.66 2.55
CA LEU A 56 -6.79 -22.32 3.93
C LEU A 56 -8.12 -21.59 4.09
N SER A 57 -8.78 -21.82 5.23
CA SER A 57 -9.92 -20.99 5.64
C SER A 57 -9.51 -19.52 5.74
N ILE A 58 -10.46 -18.60 5.54
CA ILE A 58 -10.19 -17.15 5.56
C ILE A 58 -9.50 -16.70 6.86
N CYS A 59 -9.87 -17.30 7.99
CA CYS A 59 -9.25 -17.02 9.29
C CYS A 59 -7.78 -17.47 9.34
N ASN A 60 -7.50 -18.70 8.89
CA ASN A 60 -6.13 -19.24 8.88
C ASN A 60 -5.25 -18.48 7.88
N ARG A 61 -5.76 -18.23 6.67
CA ARG A 61 -5.11 -17.40 5.65
C ARG A 61 -4.72 -16.01 6.20
N SER A 62 -5.66 -15.34 6.87
CA SER A 62 -5.42 -14.02 7.46
C SER A 62 -4.37 -14.05 8.58
N ARG A 63 -4.34 -15.11 9.38
CA ARG A 63 -3.38 -15.29 10.46
C ARG A 63 -1.96 -15.52 9.95
N GLU A 64 -1.82 -16.37 8.94
CA GLU A 64 -0.53 -16.66 8.31
C GLU A 64 0.05 -15.40 7.67
N ILE A 65 -0.75 -14.67 6.90
CA ILE A 65 -0.34 -13.41 6.27
C ILE A 65 0.04 -12.36 7.32
N ALA A 66 -0.76 -12.19 8.39
CA ALA A 66 -0.42 -11.25 9.46
C ALA A 66 0.92 -11.60 10.14
N THR A 67 1.15 -12.89 10.38
CA THR A 67 2.40 -13.40 10.98
C THR A 67 3.60 -13.15 10.06
N LEU A 68 3.45 -13.42 8.76
CA LEU A 68 4.47 -13.16 7.76
C LEU A 68 4.78 -11.67 7.63
N ALA A 69 3.75 -10.81 7.57
CA ALA A 69 3.91 -9.37 7.49
C ALA A 69 4.65 -8.81 8.71
N LEU A 70 4.28 -9.26 9.92
CA LEU A 70 4.97 -8.90 11.16
C LEU A 70 6.45 -9.29 11.13
N ARG A 71 6.76 -10.55 10.78
CA ARG A 71 8.14 -11.06 10.71
C ARG A 71 8.97 -10.31 9.66
N TYR A 72 8.41 -10.10 8.47
CA TYR A 72 9.07 -9.39 7.38
C TYR A 72 9.36 -7.93 7.76
N GLY A 73 8.34 -7.23 8.29
CA GLY A 73 8.46 -5.85 8.77
C GLY A 73 9.51 -5.67 9.87
N ALA A 74 9.62 -6.63 10.78
CA ALA A 74 10.58 -6.57 11.89
C ALA A 74 12.03 -6.85 11.48
N SER A 75 12.27 -7.59 10.39
CA SER A 75 13.59 -8.13 10.06
C SER A 75 14.18 -7.59 8.77
N ALA A 76 13.53 -7.86 7.64
CA ALA A 76 14.03 -7.58 6.30
C ALA A 76 13.67 -6.17 5.84
N TRP A 77 12.47 -5.67 6.20
CA TRP A 77 11.97 -4.41 5.66
C TRP A 77 12.85 -3.20 5.93
N ARG A 78 13.52 -3.15 7.09
CA ARG A 78 14.45 -2.05 7.43
C ARG A 78 15.58 -1.88 6.41
N HIS A 79 15.99 -2.97 5.77
CA HIS A 79 17.04 -2.99 4.75
C HIS A 79 16.43 -2.83 3.35
N ASP A 80 15.32 -3.53 3.09
CA ASP A 80 14.69 -3.55 1.78
C ASP A 80 14.04 -2.20 1.40
N ARG A 81 13.64 -1.38 2.38
CA ARG A 81 12.99 -0.08 2.14
C ARG A 81 13.87 0.92 1.39
N ASP A 82 15.19 0.85 1.58
CA ASP A 82 16.15 1.78 0.99
C ASP A 82 16.54 1.34 -0.44
N GLY A 83 16.28 0.09 -0.79
CA GLY A 83 16.49 -0.44 -2.14
C GLY A 83 15.53 0.20 -3.15
N ARG A 84 16.01 0.45 -4.37
CA ARG A 84 15.14 0.86 -5.49
C ARG A 84 14.24 -0.30 -5.93
N ASP A 85 14.85 -1.48 -6.04
CA ASP A 85 14.25 -2.68 -6.61
C ASP A 85 14.18 -3.81 -5.59
N MET A 86 13.27 -4.75 -5.82
CA MET A 86 13.13 -5.97 -5.03
C MET A 86 14.29 -6.93 -5.31
N SER A 87 14.74 -7.67 -4.30
CA SER A 87 15.71 -8.75 -4.51
C SER A 87 15.14 -9.83 -5.43
N GLU A 88 15.92 -10.26 -6.43
CA GLU A 88 15.56 -11.37 -7.33
C GLU A 88 15.23 -12.67 -6.57
N THR A 89 15.84 -12.87 -5.40
CA THR A 89 15.61 -14.03 -4.53
C THR A 89 14.19 -14.12 -3.97
N TYR A 90 13.40 -13.04 -4.03
CA TYR A 90 12.03 -13.03 -3.54
C TYR A 90 11.03 -13.52 -4.59
N THR A 91 11.42 -13.54 -5.87
CA THR A 91 10.55 -13.92 -6.98
C THR A 91 9.97 -15.32 -6.79
N GLY A 92 8.65 -15.45 -6.93
CA GLY A 92 7.92 -16.70 -6.72
C GLY A 92 7.79 -17.11 -5.25
N THR A 93 8.09 -16.21 -4.31
CA THR A 93 7.97 -16.48 -2.86
C THR A 93 6.97 -15.54 -2.20
N PRO A 94 6.45 -15.87 -1.00
CA PRO A 94 5.61 -14.95 -0.24
C PRO A 94 6.23 -13.56 -0.02
N ARG A 95 7.58 -13.47 0.02
CA ARG A 95 8.29 -12.22 0.26
C ARG A 95 8.15 -11.22 -0.89
N GLU A 96 7.90 -11.66 -2.11
CA GLU A 96 7.65 -10.77 -3.24
C GLU A 96 6.42 -9.90 -3.00
N TYR A 97 5.33 -10.53 -2.61
CA TYR A 97 4.07 -9.84 -2.32
C TYR A 97 4.15 -8.97 -1.07
N LEU A 98 4.88 -9.42 -0.04
CA LEU A 98 5.14 -8.61 1.15
C LEU A 98 5.98 -7.37 0.79
N TRP A 99 7.03 -7.51 -0.01
CA TRP A 99 7.82 -6.37 -0.47
C TRP A 99 6.94 -5.37 -1.23
N ARG A 100 6.10 -5.83 -2.17
CA ARG A 100 5.14 -4.97 -2.89
C ARG A 100 4.18 -4.25 -1.94
N ALA A 101 3.61 -4.98 -0.98
CA ALA A 101 2.67 -4.42 -0.01
C ALA A 101 3.32 -3.34 0.87
N PHE A 102 4.52 -3.59 1.39
CA PHE A 102 5.26 -2.61 2.18
C PHE A 102 5.75 -1.41 1.34
N ARG A 103 6.14 -1.65 0.07
CA ARG A 103 6.62 -0.61 -0.86
C ARG A 103 5.53 0.36 -1.31
N SER A 104 4.26 -0.05 -1.27
CA SER A 104 3.11 0.80 -1.59
C SER A 104 3.07 2.12 -0.78
N GLY A 105 3.69 2.14 0.41
CA GLY A 105 3.66 3.28 1.32
C GLY A 105 2.38 3.39 2.15
N ALA A 106 1.44 2.45 1.99
CA ALA A 106 0.29 2.35 2.89
C ALA A 106 0.69 1.72 4.23
N THR A 107 -0.01 2.09 5.31
CA THR A 107 0.19 1.47 6.62
C THR A 107 -0.11 -0.03 6.53
N MET A 108 0.82 -0.88 6.97
CA MET A 108 0.64 -2.33 6.90
C MET A 108 -0.36 -2.84 7.95
N PRO A 109 -1.31 -3.71 7.56
CA PRO A 109 -2.21 -4.38 8.50
C PRO A 109 -1.43 -5.44 9.28
N LEU A 110 -1.18 -5.18 10.57
CA LEU A 110 -0.43 -6.10 11.42
C LEU A 110 -1.32 -7.03 12.26
N SER A 111 -2.63 -6.77 12.29
CA SER A 111 -3.60 -7.62 12.99
C SER A 111 -4.33 -8.56 12.04
N GLU A 112 -4.62 -9.78 12.51
CA GLU A 112 -5.40 -10.79 11.78
C GLU A 112 -6.73 -10.21 11.26
N ARG A 113 -7.41 -9.40 12.09
CA ARG A 113 -8.69 -8.77 11.72
C ARG A 113 -8.56 -7.83 10.53
N GLN A 114 -7.52 -7.00 10.48
CA GLN A 114 -7.31 -6.07 9.36
C GLN A 114 -6.99 -6.82 8.07
N VAL A 115 -6.13 -7.85 8.15
CA VAL A 115 -5.81 -8.70 7.00
C VAL A 115 -7.06 -9.42 6.49
N ARG A 116 -7.91 -9.92 7.39
CA ARG A 116 -9.16 -10.58 7.03
C ARG A 116 -10.11 -9.69 6.24
N ASN A 117 -10.23 -8.42 6.62
CA ASN A 117 -11.07 -7.46 5.89
C ASN A 117 -10.55 -7.19 4.47
N ILE A 118 -9.25 -7.32 4.25
CA ILE A 118 -8.62 -7.10 2.94
C ILE A 118 -8.76 -8.34 2.06
N VAL A 119 -8.50 -9.51 2.63
CA VAL A 119 -8.46 -10.77 1.88
C VAL A 119 -9.84 -11.37 1.68
N GLY A 120 -10.79 -11.08 2.58
CA GLY A 120 -12.16 -11.59 2.52
C GLY A 120 -13.15 -10.65 1.82
N GLY A 121 -12.71 -9.47 1.39
CA GLY A 121 -13.51 -8.47 0.67
C GLY A 121 -13.00 -8.27 -0.74
#